data_AF-A0A803KP08-F1
#
_entry.id   AF-A0A803KP08-F1
#
_cell.length_a   1.000
_cell.length_b   1.000
_cell.length_c   1.000
_cell.angle_alpha   90.00
_cell.angle_beta   90.00
_cell.angle_gamma   90.00
#
_symmetry.space_group_name_H-M   'P 1'
#
loop_
_entity.id
_entity.type
_entity.pdbx_description
1 polymer ?
#
loop_
_entity_poly.entity_id
_entity_poly.type
_entity_poly.pdbx_seq_one_letter_code
_entity_poly.pdbx_strand_id
1 'polypeptide(L)'
;MRHISLSSSIKVALLFSLSFTLTSSSSSSSFSLNPKPSFPFSLSSRNPSSQPPKATVADLLSLLGPEDQASKVHPIVARQLRSCFRFLVPFNSTSIDDDVDVKRRSMVSVVGQRRENEEDELILWPPSSVLELARLSVDSGGDPAVVHRALDPTIIPVPDVEGSKECKCHLTRTPYGWHFINDELNAYLVFLFDMIASRGPSVGLDVSLNRYDFFHGHLFLAKDTGRLGILFHAKEYPAYDKKVFPYNMGYCQRGSDLAYDSTMNLRNILWLAPMPSDSSKAWAAPGVLVVLDARPDGIIYRDLIPDYVQFVRTLYEDPDSFKDHDLGNIIRDVASILSRTWKVSIFHVNRAVNRVADKLATMGRTKVNPGQPVLYLYPPAELFEAYASDIPEMVGI
;
A
#
# COMPACT_ATOMS: atom_id res chain seq x y z
N MET A 1 51.88 10.64 -38.66
CA MET A 1 50.92 11.69 -39.06
C MET A 1 49.64 11.06 -39.58
N ARG A 2 48.56 11.10 -38.78
CA ARG A 2 47.21 11.59 -39.12
C ARG A 2 46.21 11.01 -38.11
N HIS A 3 45.41 11.93 -37.61
CA HIS A 3 44.48 11.87 -36.50
C HIS A 3 43.08 11.38 -36.94
N ILE A 4 42.38 10.75 -35.98
CA ILE A 4 40.95 10.88 -35.60
C ILE A 4 39.87 10.52 -36.64
N SER A 5 38.97 9.59 -36.28
CA SER A 5 37.53 9.88 -36.17
C SER A 5 36.79 8.86 -35.28
N LEU A 6 36.09 9.38 -34.27
CA LEU A 6 35.14 8.69 -33.41
C LEU A 6 33.88 8.26 -34.18
N SER A 7 33.27 7.16 -33.73
CA SER A 7 31.80 7.04 -33.73
C SER A 7 31.38 6.19 -32.53
N SER A 8 30.91 6.89 -31.50
CA SER A 8 30.39 6.34 -30.26
C SER A 8 29.12 5.51 -30.48
N SER A 9 28.99 4.42 -29.75
CA SER A 9 27.71 3.95 -29.24
C SER A 9 27.95 3.38 -27.85
N ILE A 10 27.97 4.29 -26.88
CA ILE A 10 27.99 3.99 -25.46
C ILE A 10 26.62 3.39 -25.11
N LYS A 11 26.57 2.11 -24.74
CA LYS A 11 25.43 1.53 -24.03
C LYS A 11 25.87 1.25 -22.60
N VAL A 12 25.62 2.24 -21.75
CA VAL A 12 25.77 2.15 -20.30
C VAL A 12 24.55 1.42 -19.75
N ALA A 13 24.77 0.33 -19.02
CA ALA A 13 23.83 -0.18 -18.05
C ALA A 13 24.46 0.07 -16.67
N LEU A 14 23.93 1.06 -15.95
CA LEU A 14 24.30 1.34 -14.57
C LEU A 14 23.54 0.36 -13.67
N LEU A 15 24.30 -0.42 -12.89
CA LEU A 15 23.83 -1.07 -11.68
C LEU A 15 24.05 -0.09 -10.52
N PHE A 16 23.01 0.20 -9.76
CA PHE A 16 23.16 0.80 -8.44
C PHE A 16 22.66 -0.17 -7.38
N SER A 17 23.62 -0.76 -6.67
CA SER A 17 23.48 -1.18 -5.29
C SER A 17 24.16 -0.12 -4.45
N LEU A 18 23.44 0.52 -3.53
CA LEU A 18 24.01 1.45 -2.56
C LEU A 18 23.22 1.36 -1.25
N SER A 19 23.77 0.59 -0.32
CA SER A 19 23.57 0.82 1.10
C SER A 19 24.39 2.04 1.51
N PHE A 20 23.78 3.04 2.14
CA PHE A 20 24.51 4.00 2.96
C PHE A 20 23.66 4.49 4.13
N THR A 21 24.11 4.15 5.32
CA THR A 21 24.05 5.01 6.51
C THR A 21 24.94 6.23 6.27
N LEU A 22 24.46 7.45 6.56
CA LEU A 22 25.34 8.47 7.12
C LEU A 22 24.60 9.60 7.86
N THR A 23 25.27 9.99 8.92
CA THR A 23 25.16 11.10 9.87
C THR A 23 24.91 12.49 9.28
N SER A 24 24.05 13.24 9.96
CA SER A 24 23.79 14.67 9.73
C SER A 24 24.92 15.55 10.26
N SER A 25 25.49 16.37 9.38
CA SER A 25 26.39 17.47 9.74
C SER A 25 25.68 18.81 9.55
N SER A 26 25.63 19.58 10.63
CA SER A 26 25.09 20.94 10.68
C SER A 26 26.00 21.93 9.95
N SER A 27 25.43 22.85 9.18
CA SER A 27 26.11 24.10 8.85
C SER A 27 25.12 25.26 8.77
N SER A 28 25.54 26.34 9.41
CA SER A 28 24.86 27.60 9.65
C SER A 28 25.28 28.64 8.60
N SER A 29 24.34 29.48 8.18
CA SER A 29 24.60 30.86 7.71
C SER A 29 23.26 31.60 7.70
N SER A 30 23.04 32.54 8.63
CA SER A 30 23.50 33.93 8.68
C SER A 30 22.65 34.89 7.84
N PHE A 31 21.92 35.70 8.61
CA PHE A 31 21.10 36.86 8.27
C PHE A 31 21.70 37.81 7.22
N SER A 32 20.81 38.37 6.38
CA SER A 32 20.97 39.75 5.91
C SER A 32 19.60 40.43 5.79
N LEU A 33 19.53 41.64 6.34
CA LEU A 33 18.36 42.51 6.50
C LEU A 33 18.42 43.67 5.49
N ASN A 34 17.22 44.23 5.23
CA ASN A 34 16.89 45.59 4.75
C ASN A 34 16.65 45.79 3.23
N PRO A 35 15.90 46.85 2.84
CA PRO A 35 14.51 47.13 3.20
C PRO A 35 13.64 47.49 1.96
N LYS A 36 12.33 47.60 2.17
CA LYS A 36 11.29 47.96 1.18
C LYS A 36 11.53 49.33 0.51
N PRO A 37 10.93 49.53 -0.67
CA PRO A 37 10.06 50.70 -0.82
C PRO A 37 8.67 50.33 -1.36
N SER A 38 7.66 50.93 -0.74
CA SER A 38 6.25 50.93 -1.11
C SER A 38 5.95 51.98 -2.17
N PHE A 39 5.21 51.66 -3.22
CA PHE A 39 4.15 52.52 -3.80
C PHE A 39 3.19 51.66 -4.68
N PRO A 40 1.92 52.08 -4.84
CA PRO A 40 0.81 51.20 -5.18
C PRO A 40 0.48 51.27 -6.68
N PHE A 41 0.47 50.14 -7.38
CA PHE A 41 -0.27 50.03 -8.63
C PHE A 41 -0.88 48.62 -8.76
N SER A 42 -2.21 48.60 -8.75
CA SER A 42 -3.04 47.50 -9.20
C SER A 42 -2.85 47.32 -10.69
N LEU A 43 -2.25 46.20 -11.09
CA LEU A 43 -2.39 45.62 -12.42
C LEU A 43 -2.48 44.10 -12.25
N SER A 44 -3.59 43.55 -12.70
CA SER A 44 -3.88 42.12 -12.72
C SER A 44 -2.76 41.34 -13.43
N SER A 45 -1.88 40.74 -12.63
CA SER A 45 -0.97 39.69 -13.07
C SER A 45 -1.72 38.36 -13.01
N ARG A 46 -2.29 37.96 -14.15
CA ARG A 46 -2.61 36.55 -14.40
C ARG A 46 -1.29 35.84 -14.70
N ASN A 47 -0.81 35.03 -13.76
CA ASN A 47 0.18 33.97 -13.97
C ASN A 47 0.35 33.13 -12.68
N PRO A 48 0.72 31.84 -12.75
CA PRO A 48 0.57 30.85 -13.82
C PRO A 48 -0.60 29.90 -13.48
N SER A 49 -0.87 28.89 -14.30
CA SER A 49 -1.73 27.77 -13.95
C SER A 49 -1.19 27.06 -12.69
N SER A 50 -1.58 27.50 -11.49
CA SER A 50 -1.32 26.77 -10.26
C SER A 50 -2.17 25.51 -10.30
N GLN A 51 -1.54 24.36 -10.58
CA GLN A 51 -2.22 23.09 -10.38
C GLN A 51 -2.76 23.06 -8.93
N PRO A 52 -3.99 22.56 -8.71
CA PRO A 52 -4.51 22.43 -7.37
C PRO A 52 -3.52 21.58 -6.53
N PRO A 53 -3.33 21.91 -5.25
CA PRO A 53 -2.45 21.12 -4.37
C PRO A 53 -2.93 19.67 -4.35
N LYS A 54 -1.99 18.74 -4.56
CA LYS A 54 -2.25 17.30 -4.50
C LYS A 54 -2.37 16.86 -3.05
N ALA A 55 -3.32 15.97 -2.76
CA ALA A 55 -3.37 15.31 -1.45
C ALA A 55 -2.17 14.36 -1.27
N THR A 56 -1.75 14.22 -0.02
CA THR A 56 -0.82 13.18 0.43
C THR A 56 -1.51 12.24 1.42
N VAL A 57 -0.89 11.08 1.67
CA VAL A 57 -1.35 10.17 2.74
C VAL A 57 -1.27 10.85 4.11
N ALA A 58 -0.26 11.68 4.34
CA ALA A 58 -0.13 12.47 5.57
C ALA A 58 -1.30 13.44 5.77
N ASP A 59 -1.78 14.09 4.70
CA ASP A 59 -2.97 14.95 4.77
C ASP A 59 -4.22 14.16 5.19
N LEU A 60 -4.41 12.97 4.60
CA LEU A 60 -5.52 12.08 4.93
C LEU A 60 -5.49 11.68 6.41
N LEU A 61 -4.33 11.21 6.89
CA LEU A 61 -4.17 10.79 8.29
C LEU A 61 -4.30 11.96 9.27
N SER A 62 -3.80 13.15 8.91
CA SER A 62 -3.90 14.36 9.74
C SER A 62 -5.35 14.78 9.97
N LEU A 63 -6.24 14.63 8.97
CA LEU A 63 -7.66 14.94 9.11
C LEU A 63 -8.43 13.98 10.03
N LEU A 64 -7.86 12.79 10.26
CA LEU A 64 -8.39 11.77 11.16
C LEU A 64 -7.63 11.76 12.50
N GLY A 65 -6.76 12.74 12.73
CA GLY A 65 -5.98 12.94 13.94
C GLY A 65 -6.49 14.11 14.78
N PRO A 66 -5.64 14.62 15.69
CA PRO A 66 -5.92 15.79 16.51
C PRO A 66 -6.16 17.05 15.68
N GLU A 67 -6.90 18.01 16.22
CA GLU A 67 -7.28 19.23 15.51
C GLU A 67 -6.08 20.07 15.04
N ASP A 68 -4.99 20.09 15.81
CA ASP A 68 -3.78 20.83 15.43
C ASP A 68 -3.15 20.24 14.16
N GLN A 69 -3.19 18.91 13.98
CA GLN A 69 -2.73 18.24 12.76
C GLN A 69 -3.69 18.50 11.60
N ALA A 70 -5.00 18.33 11.84
CA ALA A 70 -6.02 18.58 10.83
C ALA A 70 -6.01 20.02 10.29
N SER A 71 -5.69 21.00 11.15
CA SER A 71 -5.63 22.43 10.80
C SER A 71 -4.47 22.80 9.87
N LYS A 72 -3.42 21.97 9.81
CA LYS A 72 -2.24 22.17 8.94
C LYS A 72 -2.52 21.76 7.48
N VAL A 73 -3.57 20.97 7.24
CA VAL A 73 -3.94 20.50 5.90
C VAL A 73 -4.54 21.65 5.08
N HIS A 74 -4.11 21.79 3.83
CA HIS A 74 -4.60 22.86 2.95
C HIS A 74 -6.15 22.82 2.83
N PRO A 75 -6.90 23.92 3.04
CA PRO A 75 -8.35 23.89 3.17
C PRO A 75 -9.10 23.25 2.00
N ILE A 76 -8.62 23.46 0.77
CA ILE A 76 -9.21 22.83 -0.43
C ILE A 76 -9.02 21.31 -0.41
N VAL A 77 -7.82 20.84 -0.04
CA VAL A 77 -7.48 19.42 0.06
C VAL A 77 -8.29 18.79 1.19
N ALA A 78 -8.33 19.44 2.36
CA ALA A 78 -9.10 19.02 3.52
C ALA A 78 -10.58 18.80 3.17
N ARG A 79 -11.21 19.78 2.51
CA ARG A 79 -12.60 19.68 2.08
C ARG A 79 -12.82 18.54 1.09
N GLN A 80 -11.93 18.35 0.12
CA GLN A 80 -12.06 17.28 -0.85
C GLN A 80 -11.87 15.89 -0.21
N LEU A 81 -10.89 15.74 0.68
CA LEU A 81 -10.67 14.49 1.42
C LEU A 81 -11.85 14.15 2.32
N ARG A 82 -12.36 15.13 3.09
CA ARG A 82 -13.56 14.94 3.93
C ARG A 82 -14.77 14.51 3.11
N SER A 83 -14.91 14.98 1.87
CA SER A 83 -15.99 14.55 0.96
C SER A 83 -15.88 13.09 0.50
N CYS A 84 -14.73 12.45 0.72
CA CYS A 84 -14.47 11.04 0.42
C CYS A 84 -14.57 10.14 1.68
N PHE A 85 -14.81 10.70 2.87
CA PHE A 85 -14.92 9.90 4.10
C PHE A 85 -16.36 9.47 4.35
N ARG A 86 -16.56 8.16 4.53
CA ARG A 86 -17.85 7.59 4.94
C ARG A 86 -17.65 6.79 6.23
N PHE A 87 -17.96 7.43 7.35
CA PHE A 87 -17.71 6.88 8.68
C PHE A 87 -18.69 5.74 8.99
N LEU A 88 -18.16 4.61 9.48
CA LEU A 88 -18.96 3.49 10.00
C LEU A 88 -19.32 3.67 11.47
N VAL A 89 -18.55 4.51 12.17
CA VAL A 89 -18.80 4.98 13.54
C VAL A 89 -18.68 6.50 13.53
N PRO A 90 -19.63 7.25 14.14
CA PRO A 90 -19.53 8.70 14.23
C PRO A 90 -18.17 9.15 14.78
N PHE A 91 -17.46 9.96 14.01
CA PHE A 91 -16.16 10.48 14.40
C PHE A 91 -16.29 11.94 14.83
N ASN A 92 -15.87 12.23 16.06
CA ASN A 92 -15.72 13.60 16.54
C ASN A 92 -14.34 13.77 17.20
N SER A 93 -13.53 14.69 16.67
CA SER A 93 -12.20 14.99 17.21
C SER A 93 -12.24 15.77 18.52
N THR A 94 -13.38 16.38 18.89
CA THR A 94 -13.48 17.26 20.07
C THR A 94 -13.83 16.54 21.37
N SER A 95 -14.28 15.29 21.33
CA SER A 95 -14.72 14.54 22.51
C SER A 95 -13.56 13.74 23.13
N ILE A 96 -12.52 14.46 23.55
CA ILE A 96 -11.43 13.88 24.35
C ILE A 96 -11.81 14.13 25.81
N ASP A 97 -12.36 13.13 26.49
CA ASP A 97 -12.47 13.19 27.94
C ASP A 97 -11.06 13.02 28.53
N ASP A 98 -10.58 14.03 29.26
CA ASP A 98 -9.27 14.03 29.95
C ASP A 98 -9.13 12.89 30.99
N ASP A 99 -10.25 12.27 31.34
CA ASP A 99 -10.36 11.14 32.25
C ASP A 99 -11.07 9.99 31.52
N VAL A 100 -10.44 9.45 30.46
CA VAL A 100 -10.82 8.13 29.96
C VAL A 100 -10.43 7.13 31.05
N ASP A 101 -11.28 7.01 32.07
CA ASP A 101 -11.31 5.88 32.97
C ASP A 101 -11.70 4.70 32.09
N VAL A 102 -10.70 4.12 31.41
CA VAL A 102 -10.82 2.94 30.54
C VAL A 102 -11.24 1.80 31.44
N LYS A 103 -12.53 1.77 31.79
CA LYS A 103 -13.15 0.61 32.43
C LYS A 103 -12.76 -0.56 31.55
N ARG A 104 -12.14 -1.59 32.15
CA ARG A 104 -11.84 -2.86 31.46
C ARG A 104 -13.13 -3.35 30.78
N ARG A 105 -13.29 -3.06 29.50
CA ARG A 105 -14.46 -3.44 28.72
C ARG A 105 -14.11 -4.72 28.00
N SER A 106 -14.57 -5.82 28.59
CA SER A 106 -14.33 -7.15 28.08
C SER A 106 -15.00 -7.36 26.71
N MET A 107 -14.29 -8.03 25.81
CA MET A 107 -14.78 -8.38 24.46
C MET A 107 -15.61 -9.66 24.39
N VAL A 108 -16.26 -10.05 25.48
CA VAL A 108 -16.89 -11.38 25.59
C VAL A 108 -18.16 -11.55 24.74
N SER A 109 -18.59 -10.55 23.96
CA SER A 109 -19.83 -10.65 23.18
C SER A 109 -19.67 -10.26 21.70
N VAL A 110 -20.44 -10.96 20.87
CA VAL A 110 -20.47 -10.88 19.41
C VAL A 110 -21.13 -9.57 18.95
N VAL A 111 -20.72 -9.03 17.79
CA VAL A 111 -21.35 -7.87 17.13
C VAL A 111 -22.86 -8.10 16.97
N GLY A 112 -23.67 -7.07 17.25
CA GLY A 112 -25.14 -7.13 17.19
C GLY A 112 -25.83 -7.66 18.46
N GLN A 113 -25.07 -8.16 19.45
CA GLN A 113 -25.60 -8.42 20.80
C GLN A 113 -25.43 -7.23 21.74
N ARG A 114 -24.59 -6.26 21.36
CA ARG A 114 -24.35 -5.02 22.10
C ARG A 114 -25.28 -3.92 21.63
N ARG A 115 -25.43 -2.88 22.46
CA ARG A 115 -26.06 -1.64 21.99
C ARG A 115 -25.11 -0.98 20.99
N GLU A 116 -25.65 -0.36 19.95
CA GLU A 116 -24.87 0.36 18.93
C GLU A 116 -23.85 1.33 19.54
N ASN A 117 -24.25 2.07 20.58
CA ASN A 117 -23.37 2.97 21.33
C ASN A 117 -22.18 2.24 22.00
N GLU A 118 -22.34 1.00 22.47
CA GLU A 118 -21.25 0.24 23.10
C GLU A 118 -20.24 -0.25 22.06
N GLU A 119 -20.68 -0.50 20.83
CA GLU A 119 -19.82 -0.87 19.70
C GLU A 119 -19.06 0.34 19.16
N ASP A 120 -19.73 1.49 19.06
CA ASP A 120 -19.10 2.77 18.68
C ASP A 120 -17.95 3.09 19.63
N GLU A 121 -18.22 2.96 20.92
CA GLU A 121 -17.25 3.14 21.97
C GLU A 121 -16.05 2.21 21.86
N LEU A 122 -16.21 0.97 21.39
CA LEU A 122 -15.08 0.06 21.16
C LEU A 122 -14.20 0.47 19.98
N ILE A 123 -14.76 1.21 19.01
CA ILE A 123 -13.96 1.78 17.91
C ILE A 123 -13.23 3.05 18.38
N LEU A 124 -13.93 3.92 19.11
CA LEU A 124 -13.36 5.18 19.63
C LEU A 124 -12.30 4.90 20.72
N TRP A 125 -12.59 3.95 21.60
CA TRP A 125 -11.79 3.59 22.77
C TRP A 125 -11.73 2.05 22.93
N PRO A 126 -10.89 1.38 22.13
CA PRO A 126 -10.77 -0.08 22.13
C PRO A 126 -10.23 -0.61 23.46
N PRO A 127 -10.26 -1.94 23.66
CA PRO A 127 -9.78 -2.54 24.91
C PRO A 127 -8.31 -2.26 25.21
N SER A 128 -7.94 -2.45 26.48
CA SER A 128 -6.62 -2.10 26.99
C SER A 128 -5.47 -2.75 26.22
N SER A 129 -5.63 -3.98 25.75
CA SER A 129 -4.63 -4.66 24.89
C SER A 129 -4.32 -3.91 23.59
N VAL A 130 -5.34 -3.35 22.95
CA VAL A 130 -5.21 -2.57 21.71
C VAL A 130 -4.60 -1.20 22.01
N LEU A 131 -5.06 -0.55 23.08
CA LEU A 131 -4.53 0.74 23.53
C LEU A 131 -3.04 0.64 23.89
N GLU A 132 -2.64 -0.43 24.58
CA GLU A 132 -1.24 -0.70 24.91
C GLU A 132 -0.38 -0.85 23.65
N LEU A 133 -0.83 -1.65 22.67
CA LEU A 133 -0.12 -1.79 21.41
C LEU A 133 -0.03 -0.46 20.64
N ALA A 134 -1.11 0.33 20.62
CA ALA A 134 -1.13 1.65 19.99
C ALA A 134 -0.15 2.62 20.67
N ARG A 135 -0.09 2.63 22.00
CA ARG A 135 0.86 3.43 22.78
C ARG A 135 2.30 3.03 22.46
N LEU A 136 2.61 1.73 22.57
CA LEU A 136 3.95 1.20 22.29
C LEU A 136 4.41 1.48 20.85
N SER A 137 3.48 1.49 19.90
CA SER A 137 3.78 1.79 18.49
C SER A 137 4.23 3.24 18.28
N VAL A 138 3.63 4.19 19.00
CA VAL A 138 4.04 5.60 18.97
C VAL A 138 5.31 5.83 19.79
N ASP A 139 5.37 5.28 21.00
CA ASP A 139 6.53 5.44 21.89
C ASP A 139 7.83 4.84 21.30
N SER A 140 7.71 3.86 20.39
CA SER A 140 8.84 3.29 19.65
C SER A 140 9.24 4.07 18.39
N GLY A 141 8.56 5.18 18.09
CA GLY A 141 8.75 5.94 16.85
C GLY A 141 8.28 5.18 15.60
N GLY A 142 7.32 4.26 15.74
CA GLY A 142 6.83 3.45 14.63
C GLY A 142 7.70 2.25 14.28
N ASP A 143 8.49 1.70 15.22
CA ASP A 143 9.28 0.47 15.01
C ASP A 143 8.37 -0.77 14.86
N PRO A 144 8.33 -1.44 13.69
CA PRO A 144 7.51 -2.63 13.47
C PRO A 144 7.86 -3.79 14.42
N ALA A 145 9.05 -3.81 15.01
CA ALA A 145 9.44 -4.83 15.97
C ALA A 145 8.54 -4.85 17.22
N VAL A 146 7.85 -3.74 17.53
CA VAL A 146 6.83 -3.71 18.60
C VAL A 146 5.69 -4.69 18.30
N VAL A 147 5.15 -4.65 17.08
CA VAL A 147 4.10 -5.56 16.64
C VAL A 147 4.62 -6.99 16.62
N HIS A 148 5.81 -7.21 16.06
CA HIS A 148 6.40 -8.55 15.97
C HIS A 148 6.61 -9.21 17.34
N ARG A 149 6.99 -8.44 18.36
CA ARG A 149 7.14 -8.94 19.74
C ARG A 149 5.80 -9.30 20.40
N ALA A 150 4.69 -8.78 19.90
CA ALA A 150 3.35 -9.09 20.40
C ALA A 150 2.75 -10.36 19.77
N LEU A 151 3.41 -10.95 18.77
CA LEU A 151 3.00 -12.19 18.13
C LEU A 151 3.49 -13.41 18.91
N ASP A 152 2.65 -14.44 19.01
CA ASP A 152 3.08 -15.74 19.51
C ASP A 152 3.98 -16.38 18.44
N PRO A 153 5.18 -16.89 18.78
CA PRO A 153 6.09 -17.49 17.82
C PRO A 153 5.56 -18.79 17.19
N THR A 154 4.50 -19.37 17.74
CA THR A 154 3.87 -20.59 17.24
C THR A 154 3.32 -20.38 15.83
N ILE A 155 3.85 -21.15 14.88
CA ILE A 155 3.40 -21.13 13.49
C ILE A 155 2.03 -21.78 13.39
N ILE A 156 1.07 -21.04 12.84
CA ILE A 156 -0.30 -21.52 12.62
C ILE A 156 -0.52 -21.70 11.11
N PRO A 157 -0.94 -22.89 10.64
CA PRO A 157 -1.25 -23.08 9.23
C PRO A 157 -2.46 -22.24 8.84
N VAL A 158 -2.40 -21.61 7.66
CA VAL A 158 -3.55 -20.88 7.13
C VAL A 158 -4.65 -21.88 6.77
N PRO A 159 -5.88 -21.71 7.32
CA PRO A 159 -6.99 -22.60 7.04
C PRO A 159 -7.31 -22.60 5.55
N ASP A 160 -7.84 -23.73 5.05
CA ASP A 160 -8.36 -23.78 3.69
C ASP A 160 -9.76 -23.14 3.66
N VAL A 161 -9.79 -21.84 3.32
CA VAL A 161 -11.02 -21.06 3.30
C VAL A 161 -11.77 -21.39 2.01
N GLU A 162 -12.97 -21.94 2.13
CA GLU A 162 -13.88 -22.19 0.99
C GLU A 162 -13.19 -23.00 -0.15
N GLY A 163 -12.37 -24.00 0.22
CA GLY A 163 -11.65 -24.85 -0.74
C GLY A 163 -10.68 -24.07 -1.64
N SER A 164 -10.09 -22.97 -1.16
CA SER A 164 -9.15 -22.14 -1.94
C SER A 164 -7.96 -22.94 -2.47
N LYS A 165 -7.50 -23.96 -1.73
CA LYS A 165 -6.38 -24.81 -2.13
C LYS A 165 -6.67 -25.62 -3.39
N GLU A 166 -7.89 -26.14 -3.56
CA GLU A 166 -8.30 -26.85 -4.78
C GLU A 166 -8.23 -25.96 -6.01
N CYS A 167 -8.52 -24.67 -5.84
CA CYS A 167 -8.45 -23.66 -6.87
C CYS A 167 -7.01 -23.13 -7.11
N LYS A 168 -6.01 -23.62 -6.36
CA LYS A 168 -4.63 -23.09 -6.30
C LYS A 168 -4.55 -21.63 -5.82
N CYS A 169 -5.58 -21.16 -5.14
CA CYS A 169 -5.60 -19.84 -4.54
C CYS A 169 -4.88 -19.86 -3.19
N HIS A 170 -3.85 -19.02 -3.07
CA HIS A 170 -3.13 -18.77 -1.82
C HIS A 170 -3.43 -17.33 -1.40
N LEU A 171 -4.26 -17.17 -0.36
CA LEU A 171 -4.70 -15.87 0.16
C LEU A 171 -3.58 -15.11 0.89
N THR A 172 -2.49 -15.80 1.21
CA THR A 172 -1.34 -15.27 1.93
C THR A 172 -0.05 -15.63 1.19
N ARG A 173 0.99 -14.79 1.37
CA ARG A 173 2.33 -15.04 0.79
C ARG A 173 2.94 -16.35 1.27
N THR A 174 2.72 -16.70 2.54
CA THR A 174 3.17 -17.94 3.18
C THR A 174 1.96 -18.79 3.60
N PRO A 175 2.03 -20.12 3.55
CA PRO A 175 0.90 -21.01 3.90
C PRO A 175 0.65 -21.11 5.42
N TYR A 176 1.25 -20.20 6.19
CA TYR A 176 1.17 -20.11 7.64
C TYR A 176 1.27 -18.63 8.05
N GLY A 177 0.82 -18.36 9.28
CA GLY A 177 0.93 -17.07 9.94
C GLY A 177 1.06 -17.23 11.45
N TRP A 178 0.80 -16.13 12.16
CA TRP A 178 0.85 -16.05 13.60
C TRP A 178 -0.37 -15.29 14.10
N HIS A 179 -0.76 -15.58 15.33
CA HIS A 179 -1.72 -14.81 16.11
C HIS A 179 -0.99 -13.94 17.15
N PHE A 180 -1.68 -12.96 17.70
CA PHE A 180 -1.15 -12.22 18.85
C PHE A 180 -1.13 -13.10 20.09
N ILE A 181 -0.19 -12.87 21.00
CA ILE A 181 -0.13 -13.54 22.31
C ILE A 181 -1.39 -13.23 23.14
N ASN A 182 -1.98 -12.05 22.92
CA ASN A 182 -3.13 -11.57 23.66
C ASN A 182 -4.44 -11.90 22.92
N ASP A 183 -5.29 -12.72 23.56
CA ASP A 183 -6.58 -13.14 23.00
C ASP A 183 -7.59 -12.00 22.83
N GLU A 184 -7.55 -10.96 23.69
CA GLU A 184 -8.42 -9.79 23.56
C GLU A 184 -8.07 -8.98 22.29
N LEU A 185 -6.78 -8.89 21.95
CA LEU A 185 -6.34 -8.28 20.70
C LEU A 185 -6.78 -9.11 19.49
N ASN A 186 -6.64 -10.43 19.53
CA ASN A 186 -7.12 -11.31 18.45
C ASN A 186 -8.64 -11.17 18.25
N ALA A 187 -9.41 -11.19 19.36
CA ALA A 187 -10.85 -10.98 19.31
C ALA A 187 -11.21 -9.60 18.73
N TYR A 188 -10.40 -8.56 19.03
CA TYR A 188 -10.66 -7.20 18.53
C TYR A 188 -10.59 -7.14 17.02
N LEU A 189 -9.60 -7.84 16.44
CA LEU A 189 -9.45 -7.91 14.99
C LEU A 189 -10.65 -8.60 14.35
N VAL A 190 -11.14 -9.69 14.93
CA VAL A 190 -12.38 -10.35 14.48
C VAL A 190 -13.57 -9.38 14.56
N PHE A 191 -13.71 -8.67 15.67
CA PHE A 191 -14.73 -7.64 15.85
C PHE A 191 -14.69 -6.57 14.75
N LEU A 192 -13.51 -6.12 14.31
CA LEU A 192 -13.39 -5.15 13.21
C LEU A 192 -13.95 -5.71 11.88
N PHE A 193 -13.66 -6.98 11.54
CA PHE A 193 -14.19 -7.60 10.33
C PHE A 193 -15.73 -7.69 10.38
N ASP A 194 -16.27 -8.17 11.49
CA ASP A 194 -17.71 -8.27 11.71
C ASP A 194 -18.39 -6.89 11.69
N MET A 195 -17.75 -5.88 12.28
CA MET A 195 -18.24 -4.50 12.30
C MET A 195 -18.36 -3.91 10.91
N ILE A 196 -17.32 -4.08 10.09
CA ILE A 196 -17.29 -3.58 8.70
C ILE A 196 -18.35 -4.28 7.86
N ALA A 197 -18.48 -5.61 7.98
CA ALA A 197 -19.51 -6.37 7.26
C ALA A 197 -20.93 -5.97 7.65
N SER A 198 -21.18 -5.79 8.96
CA SER A 198 -22.49 -5.41 9.49
C SER A 198 -22.88 -3.98 9.11
N ARG A 199 -21.96 -3.02 9.21
CA ARG A 199 -22.26 -1.59 9.04
C ARG A 199 -21.97 -1.03 7.66
N GLY A 200 -21.16 -1.70 6.86
CA GLY A 200 -20.86 -1.30 5.48
C GLY A 200 -22.10 -0.90 4.67
N PRO A 201 -23.21 -1.67 4.70
CA PRO A 201 -24.41 -1.35 3.93
C PRO A 201 -24.98 0.06 4.22
N SER A 202 -24.84 0.57 5.45
CA SER A 202 -25.30 1.92 5.83
C SER A 202 -24.62 3.05 5.06
N VAL A 203 -23.41 2.79 4.55
CA VAL A 203 -22.63 3.75 3.73
C VAL A 203 -22.55 3.37 2.26
N GLY A 204 -23.31 2.35 1.84
CA GLY A 204 -23.35 1.82 0.48
C GLY A 204 -22.26 0.79 0.15
N LEU A 205 -21.54 0.29 1.16
CA LEU A 205 -20.53 -0.75 1.03
C LEU A 205 -21.12 -2.11 1.40
N ASP A 206 -21.54 -2.90 0.42
CA ASP A 206 -21.97 -4.27 0.65
C ASP A 206 -20.76 -5.22 0.52
N VAL A 207 -20.46 -5.94 1.60
CA VAL A 207 -19.30 -6.84 1.68
C VAL A 207 -19.67 -8.17 2.33
N SER A 208 -18.99 -9.21 1.88
CA SER A 208 -19.07 -10.56 2.42
C SER A 208 -17.71 -11.01 2.94
N LEU A 209 -17.68 -11.65 4.10
CA LEU A 209 -16.49 -12.28 4.67
C LEU A 209 -16.20 -13.63 3.99
N ASN A 210 -15.90 -13.57 2.69
CA ASN A 210 -15.55 -14.73 1.88
C ASN A 210 -14.19 -14.52 1.19
N ARG A 211 -13.66 -15.57 0.56
CA ARG A 211 -12.31 -15.52 -0.03
C ARG A 211 -12.16 -14.54 -1.21
N TYR A 212 -13.26 -14.04 -1.78
CA TYR A 212 -13.27 -13.17 -2.95
C TYR A 212 -13.36 -11.68 -2.61
N ASP A 213 -13.98 -11.34 -1.48
CA ASP A 213 -14.44 -9.99 -1.18
C ASP A 213 -13.63 -9.35 -0.05
N PHE A 214 -14.04 -9.54 1.21
CA PHE A 214 -13.44 -8.88 2.36
C PHE A 214 -12.85 -9.89 3.34
N PHE A 215 -11.59 -10.30 3.11
CA PHE A 215 -10.94 -11.37 3.87
C PHE A 215 -9.60 -10.98 4.51
N HIS A 216 -9.06 -9.79 4.22
CA HIS A 216 -7.77 -9.37 4.79
C HIS A 216 -7.66 -7.86 4.99
N GLY A 217 -6.62 -7.46 5.72
CA GLY A 217 -6.22 -6.08 5.92
C GLY A 217 -4.72 -5.98 6.21
N HIS A 218 -4.15 -4.82 5.92
CA HIS A 218 -2.74 -4.52 6.07
C HIS A 218 -2.54 -3.70 7.34
N LEU A 219 -1.92 -4.31 8.34
CA LEU A 219 -1.50 -3.60 9.55
C LEU A 219 -0.30 -2.70 9.21
N PHE A 220 -0.35 -1.43 9.59
CA PHE A 220 0.72 -0.47 9.35
C PHE A 220 0.95 0.44 10.54
N LEU A 221 2.14 1.04 10.58
CA LEU A 221 2.51 2.12 11.49
C LEU A 221 2.73 3.38 10.65
N ALA A 222 1.99 4.46 10.94
CA ALA A 222 2.08 5.69 10.17
C ALA A 222 3.47 6.32 10.30
N LYS A 223 4.17 6.53 9.18
CA LYS A 223 5.59 6.94 9.14
C LYS A 223 5.96 8.12 10.04
N ASP A 224 5.10 9.14 10.09
CA ASP A 224 5.42 10.40 10.81
C ASP A 224 4.95 10.41 12.27
N THR A 225 4.03 9.51 12.64
CA THR A 225 3.38 9.54 13.97
C THR A 225 3.52 8.24 14.75
N GLY A 226 3.94 7.15 14.10
CA GLY A 226 3.91 5.80 14.67
C GLY A 226 2.48 5.27 14.91
N ARG A 227 1.44 6.00 14.51
CA ARG A 227 0.04 5.63 14.78
C ARG A 227 -0.29 4.29 14.14
N LEU A 228 -0.80 3.37 14.96
CA LEU A 228 -1.24 2.05 14.54
C LEU A 228 -2.51 2.16 13.69
N GLY A 229 -2.53 1.49 12.54
CA GLY A 229 -3.68 1.43 11.67
C GLY A 229 -3.78 0.11 10.92
N ILE A 230 -4.99 -0.17 10.40
CA ILE A 230 -5.24 -1.28 9.48
C ILE A 230 -5.92 -0.72 8.25
N LEU A 231 -5.34 -0.99 7.08
CA LEU A 231 -5.96 -0.73 5.78
C LEU A 231 -6.58 -2.02 5.28
N PHE A 232 -7.90 -2.08 5.34
CA PHE A 232 -8.71 -3.18 4.86
C PHE A 232 -9.06 -2.99 3.39
N HIS A 233 -9.18 -4.12 2.70
CA HIS A 233 -9.64 -4.14 1.33
C HIS A 233 -10.77 -5.13 1.16
N ALA A 234 -11.92 -4.61 0.72
CA ALA A 234 -13.02 -5.40 0.23
C ALA A 234 -12.91 -5.57 -1.28
N LYS A 235 -13.81 -6.38 -1.83
CA LYS A 235 -14.06 -6.56 -3.25
C LYS A 235 -12.79 -6.91 -4.04
N GLU A 236 -11.97 -7.77 -3.45
CA GLU A 236 -10.60 -8.04 -3.91
C GLU A 236 -10.49 -8.74 -5.26
N TYR A 237 -11.38 -9.68 -5.52
CA TYR A 237 -11.32 -10.50 -6.71
C TYR A 237 -12.61 -10.36 -7.52
N PRO A 238 -12.85 -9.23 -8.22
CA PRO A 238 -13.98 -9.11 -9.12
C PRO A 238 -13.99 -10.22 -10.17
N ALA A 239 -15.17 -10.74 -10.46
CA ALA A 239 -15.39 -11.75 -11.49
C ALA A 239 -14.84 -11.25 -12.83
N TYR A 240 -14.17 -12.13 -13.57
CA TYR A 240 -13.71 -11.81 -14.91
C TYR A 240 -14.92 -11.58 -15.83
N ASP A 241 -15.02 -10.39 -16.40
CA ASP A 241 -16.01 -10.06 -17.40
C ASP A 241 -15.34 -9.36 -18.58
N LYS A 242 -15.49 -9.91 -19.79
CA LYS A 242 -14.80 -9.41 -20.99
C LYS A 242 -15.14 -7.94 -21.33
N LYS A 243 -16.29 -7.44 -20.90
CA LYS A 243 -16.77 -6.08 -21.20
C LYS A 243 -16.48 -5.11 -20.06
N VAL A 244 -16.68 -5.55 -18.82
CA VAL A 244 -16.68 -4.68 -17.64
C VAL A 244 -15.37 -4.79 -16.84
N PHE A 245 -14.79 -5.99 -16.73
CA PHE A 245 -13.54 -6.23 -16.00
C PHE A 245 -12.68 -7.31 -16.68
N PRO A 246 -12.03 -6.99 -17.82
CA PRO A 246 -11.30 -7.98 -18.63
C PRO A 246 -9.90 -8.30 -18.08
N TYR A 247 -9.73 -8.25 -16.75
CA TYR A 247 -8.45 -8.48 -16.09
C TYR A 247 -8.44 -9.85 -15.42
N ASN A 248 -7.40 -10.64 -15.74
CA ASN A 248 -7.16 -11.92 -15.09
C ASN A 248 -6.31 -11.71 -13.84
N MET A 249 -6.91 -11.91 -12.66
CA MET A 249 -6.27 -11.76 -11.36
C MET A 249 -5.74 -13.08 -10.79
N GLY A 250 -5.66 -14.13 -11.62
CA GLY A 250 -5.06 -15.40 -11.29
C GLY A 250 -6.02 -16.39 -10.62
N TYR A 251 -5.46 -17.30 -9.82
CA TYR A 251 -6.19 -18.44 -9.27
C TYR A 251 -7.28 -18.05 -8.26
N CYS A 252 -7.05 -16.99 -7.49
CA CYS A 252 -8.01 -16.51 -6.48
C CYS A 252 -9.26 -15.86 -7.07
N GLN A 253 -9.22 -15.41 -8.33
CA GLN A 253 -10.39 -14.88 -9.03
C GLN A 253 -11.35 -15.96 -9.52
N ARG A 254 -10.87 -17.20 -9.67
CA ARG A 254 -11.65 -18.27 -10.31
C ARG A 254 -12.87 -18.60 -9.47
N GLY A 255 -14.03 -18.54 -10.11
CA GLY A 255 -15.31 -18.82 -9.45
C GLY A 255 -15.85 -17.65 -8.62
N SER A 256 -15.21 -16.48 -8.66
CA SER A 256 -15.76 -15.27 -8.07
C SER A 256 -17.04 -14.87 -8.79
N ASP A 257 -18.06 -14.53 -8.01
CA ASP A 257 -19.34 -13.94 -8.42
C ASP A 257 -19.40 -12.43 -8.16
N LEU A 258 -18.31 -11.86 -7.63
CA LEU A 258 -18.23 -10.46 -7.26
C LEU A 258 -18.30 -9.55 -8.50
N ALA A 259 -19.38 -8.79 -8.64
CA ALA A 259 -19.53 -7.85 -9.75
C ALA A 259 -18.52 -6.70 -9.66
N TYR A 260 -17.95 -6.32 -10.81
CA TYR A 260 -17.20 -5.08 -10.93
C TYR A 260 -18.16 -3.92 -11.27
N ASP A 261 -18.46 -3.08 -10.29
CA ASP A 261 -19.38 -1.94 -10.44
C ASP A 261 -18.91 -0.69 -9.65
N SER A 262 -19.78 0.30 -9.49
CA SER A 262 -19.46 1.52 -8.75
C SER A 262 -19.20 1.31 -7.25
N THR A 263 -19.60 0.19 -6.67
CA THR A 263 -19.31 -0.14 -5.26
C THR A 263 -17.83 -0.39 -5.02
N MET A 264 -17.05 -0.68 -6.09
CA MET A 264 -15.58 -0.74 -6.05
C MET A 264 -14.94 0.55 -5.51
N ASN A 265 -15.64 1.69 -5.59
CA ASN A 265 -15.17 2.96 -5.03
C ASN A 265 -14.97 2.89 -3.52
N LEU A 266 -15.74 2.04 -2.83
CA LEU A 266 -15.87 2.01 -1.38
C LEU A 266 -15.03 0.90 -0.74
N ARG A 267 -14.17 0.26 -1.52
CA ARG A 267 -13.48 -0.96 -1.10
C ARG A 267 -12.33 -0.75 -0.11
N ASN A 268 -11.84 0.47 0.06
CA ASN A 268 -10.75 0.79 0.97
C ASN A 268 -11.36 1.22 2.30
N ILE A 269 -11.11 0.46 3.36
CA ILE A 269 -11.60 0.77 4.70
C ILE A 269 -10.41 0.99 5.61
N LEU A 270 -10.39 2.11 6.32
CA LEU A 270 -9.30 2.48 7.20
C LEU A 270 -9.78 2.42 8.64
N TRP A 271 -9.08 1.62 9.43
CA TRP A 271 -9.12 1.70 10.88
C TRP A 271 -7.85 2.36 11.40
N LEU A 272 -8.00 3.29 12.33
CA LEU A 272 -6.89 3.88 13.08
C LEU A 272 -7.13 3.67 14.57
N ALA A 273 -6.12 3.17 15.28
CA ALA A 273 -6.16 3.13 16.74
C ALA A 273 -6.21 4.57 17.30
N PRO A 274 -6.67 4.77 18.55
CA PRO A 274 -6.53 6.08 19.20
C PRO A 274 -5.09 6.57 19.17
N MET A 275 -4.89 7.87 19.00
CA MET A 275 -3.57 8.48 18.99
C MET A 275 -3.18 8.86 20.42
N PRO A 276 -2.08 8.33 20.97
CA PRO A 276 -1.52 8.82 22.23
C PRO A 276 -1.14 10.30 22.15
N SER A 277 -1.22 10.99 23.29
CA SER A 277 -0.56 12.29 23.46
C SER A 277 0.87 12.12 24.01
N ASP A 278 1.64 13.20 23.98
CA ASP A 278 2.98 13.25 24.60
C ASP A 278 2.93 12.99 26.13
N SER A 279 1.76 13.15 26.76
CA SER A 279 1.53 12.79 28.16
C SER A 279 1.27 11.29 28.31
N SER A 280 1.82 10.68 29.36
CA SER A 280 1.82 9.22 29.59
C SER A 280 0.44 8.59 29.79
N LYS A 281 -0.63 9.38 30.00
CA LYS A 281 -1.99 8.87 30.25
C LYS A 281 -3.07 9.41 29.34
N ALA A 282 -2.79 10.46 28.56
CA ALA A 282 -3.79 11.13 27.74
C ALA A 282 -3.71 10.71 26.27
N TRP A 283 -4.84 10.80 25.58
CA TRP A 283 -5.00 10.50 24.17
C TRP A 283 -5.27 11.79 23.39
N ALA A 284 -4.59 11.98 22.27
CA ALA A 284 -4.71 13.17 21.42
C ALA A 284 -5.83 13.05 20.37
N ALA A 285 -6.26 11.83 20.04
CA ALA A 285 -7.41 11.58 19.16
C ALA A 285 -8.03 10.21 19.43
N PRO A 286 -9.36 10.05 19.28
CA PRO A 286 -10.01 8.75 19.40
C PRO A 286 -9.67 7.85 18.20
N GLY A 287 -10.03 6.57 18.32
CA GLY A 287 -9.97 5.63 17.20
C GLY A 287 -10.97 5.99 16.11
N VAL A 288 -10.74 5.47 14.90
CA VAL A 288 -11.52 5.80 13.70
C VAL A 288 -11.80 4.54 12.90
N LEU A 289 -13.01 4.39 12.38
CA LEU A 289 -13.36 3.41 11.37
C LEU A 289 -14.11 4.08 10.21
N VAL A 290 -13.47 4.18 9.05
CA VAL A 290 -13.94 4.98 7.93
C VAL A 290 -13.70 4.30 6.59
N VAL A 291 -14.71 4.34 5.72
CA VAL A 291 -14.58 3.93 4.32
C VAL A 291 -14.06 5.12 3.50
N LEU A 292 -13.06 4.86 2.66
CA LEU A 292 -12.39 5.83 1.81
C LEU A 292 -12.94 5.74 0.38
N ASP A 293 -13.83 6.66 0.02
CA ASP A 293 -14.49 6.73 -1.28
C ASP A 293 -13.52 7.18 -2.39
N ALA A 294 -13.09 6.20 -3.18
CA ALA A 294 -12.24 6.31 -4.35
C ALA A 294 -13.03 6.43 -5.66
N ARG A 295 -14.16 7.17 -5.66
CA ARG A 295 -14.86 7.56 -6.89
C ARG A 295 -13.94 8.30 -7.87
N PRO A 296 -14.12 8.15 -9.20
CA PRO A 296 -13.15 8.64 -10.21
C PRO A 296 -12.88 10.15 -10.17
N ASP A 297 -13.86 10.95 -9.74
CA ASP A 297 -13.78 12.40 -9.60
C ASP A 297 -13.24 12.84 -8.22
N GLY A 298 -13.07 11.89 -7.29
CA GLY A 298 -12.62 12.11 -5.92
C GLY A 298 -11.11 12.31 -5.82
N ILE A 299 -10.69 13.09 -4.82
CA ILE A 299 -9.28 13.38 -4.57
C ILE A 299 -8.48 12.12 -4.20
N ILE A 300 -9.09 11.16 -3.51
CA ILE A 300 -8.44 9.90 -3.15
C ILE A 300 -8.04 9.13 -4.42
N TYR A 301 -8.98 8.97 -5.35
CA TYR A 301 -8.71 8.29 -6.63
C TYR A 301 -7.64 8.99 -7.44
N ARG A 302 -7.72 10.33 -7.53
CA ARG A 302 -6.84 11.13 -8.37
C ARG A 302 -5.41 11.22 -7.84
N ASP A 303 -5.25 11.42 -6.52
CA ASP A 303 -3.97 11.82 -5.94
C ASP A 303 -3.30 10.71 -5.14
N LEU A 304 -4.06 9.76 -4.57
CA LEU A 304 -3.53 8.75 -3.64
C LEU A 304 -3.49 7.33 -4.21
N ILE A 305 -4.29 7.02 -5.24
CA ILE A 305 -4.29 5.69 -5.86
C ILE A 305 -3.26 5.64 -7.00
N PRO A 306 -2.28 4.71 -6.94
CA PRO A 306 -1.29 4.57 -8.00
C PRO A 306 -1.92 4.16 -9.34
N ASP A 307 -1.39 4.70 -10.44
CA ASP A 307 -1.91 4.46 -11.80
C ASP A 307 -2.07 2.97 -12.14
N TYR A 308 -1.14 2.12 -11.67
CA TYR A 308 -1.15 0.70 -11.98
C TYR A 308 -2.26 -0.09 -11.27
N VAL A 309 -2.96 0.49 -10.29
CA VAL A 309 -4.11 -0.11 -9.59
C VAL A 309 -5.36 0.76 -9.65
N GLN A 310 -5.35 1.87 -10.39
CA GLN A 310 -6.55 2.73 -10.57
C GLN A 310 -7.77 1.95 -11.07
N PHE A 311 -7.56 0.93 -11.92
CA PHE A 311 -8.64 0.10 -12.44
C PHE A 311 -9.31 -0.77 -11.36
N VAL A 312 -8.67 -1.01 -10.21
CA VAL A 312 -9.29 -1.69 -9.06
C VAL A 312 -9.45 -0.78 -7.85
N ARG A 313 -9.06 0.49 -7.96
CA ARG A 313 -9.23 1.53 -6.95
C ARG A 313 -8.59 1.18 -5.59
N THR A 314 -7.41 0.56 -5.61
CA THR A 314 -6.72 0.12 -4.39
C THR A 314 -5.78 1.20 -3.86
N LEU A 315 -5.93 1.55 -2.59
CA LEU A 315 -4.91 2.26 -1.80
C LEU A 315 -3.88 1.27 -1.26
N TYR A 316 -2.65 1.71 -1.06
CA TYR A 316 -1.63 0.95 -0.34
C TYR A 316 -1.15 1.75 0.87
N GLU A 317 -0.70 1.04 1.90
CA GLU A 317 -0.14 1.58 3.13
C GLU A 317 1.14 2.38 2.90
N ASP A 318 1.88 2.02 1.85
CA ASP A 318 3.08 2.74 1.42
C ASP A 318 3.10 2.89 -0.12
N PRO A 319 2.86 4.09 -0.66
CA PRO A 319 2.92 4.35 -2.10
C PRO A 319 4.34 4.23 -2.67
N ASP A 320 5.37 4.27 -1.81
CA ASP A 320 6.77 4.16 -2.18
C ASP A 320 7.33 2.73 -2.01
N SER A 321 6.62 1.82 -1.33
CA SER A 321 7.04 0.41 -1.17
C SER A 321 7.28 -0.31 -2.51
N PHE A 322 6.59 0.14 -3.56
CA PHE A 322 6.76 -0.36 -4.94
C PHE A 322 7.89 0.31 -5.71
N LYS A 323 8.44 1.44 -5.22
CA LYS A 323 9.67 2.03 -5.78
C LYS A 323 10.88 1.16 -5.46
N ASP A 324 10.82 0.38 -4.37
CA ASP A 324 11.88 -0.55 -3.97
C ASP A 324 11.54 -2.02 -4.26
N HIS A 325 10.31 -2.34 -4.66
CA HIS A 325 9.99 -3.66 -5.18
C HIS A 325 10.62 -3.79 -6.58
N ASP A 326 11.67 -4.61 -6.71
CA ASP A 326 12.38 -4.89 -7.97
C ASP A 326 11.42 -5.11 -9.15
N LEU A 327 10.26 -5.73 -8.89
CA LEU A 327 9.23 -5.97 -9.90
C LEU A 327 8.53 -4.69 -10.39
N GLY A 328 8.28 -3.72 -9.51
CA GLY A 328 7.68 -2.42 -9.88
C GLY A 328 8.60 -1.59 -10.76
N ASN A 329 9.92 -1.62 -10.48
CA ASN A 329 10.93 -1.02 -11.34
C ASN A 329 11.04 -1.75 -12.68
N ILE A 330 11.04 -3.09 -12.67
CA ILE A 330 11.02 -3.89 -13.91
C ILE A 330 9.77 -3.59 -14.75
N ILE A 331 8.58 -3.50 -14.13
CA ILE A 331 7.33 -3.17 -14.85
C ILE A 331 7.43 -1.79 -15.47
N ARG A 332 7.94 -0.79 -14.74
CA ARG A 332 8.11 0.58 -15.23
C ARG A 332 9.13 0.65 -16.38
N ASP A 333 10.23 -0.07 -16.26
CA ASP A 333 11.28 -0.14 -17.29
C ASP A 333 10.78 -0.85 -18.54
N VAL A 334 10.08 -1.97 -18.38
CA VAL A 334 9.46 -2.69 -19.50
C VAL A 334 8.41 -1.80 -20.18
N ALA A 335 7.54 -1.13 -19.42
CA ALA A 335 6.56 -0.20 -19.98
C ALA A 335 7.23 0.96 -20.74
N SER A 336 8.31 1.52 -20.20
CA SER A 336 9.13 2.55 -20.86
C SER A 336 9.75 2.05 -22.18
N ILE A 337 10.29 0.82 -22.20
CA ILE A 337 10.83 0.20 -23.42
C ILE A 337 9.72 -0.03 -24.46
N LEU A 338 8.56 -0.54 -24.03
CA LEU A 338 7.42 -0.82 -24.91
C LEU A 338 6.76 0.46 -25.45
N SER A 339 6.87 1.59 -24.75
CA SER A 339 6.35 2.89 -25.19
C SER A 339 7.17 3.55 -26.32
N ARG A 340 8.33 2.98 -26.65
CA ARG A 340 9.15 3.44 -27.79
C ARG A 340 8.46 3.12 -29.12
N THR A 341 8.94 3.70 -30.21
CA THR A 341 8.42 3.47 -31.57
C THR A 341 8.77 2.09 -32.13
N TRP A 342 8.61 1.03 -31.34
CA TRP A 342 8.89 -0.35 -31.69
C TRP A 342 7.58 -1.10 -31.83
N LYS A 343 7.47 -1.96 -32.84
CA LYS A 343 6.37 -2.91 -32.94
C LYS A 343 6.77 -4.18 -32.19
N VAL A 344 6.35 -4.30 -30.94
CA VAL A 344 6.67 -5.45 -30.09
C VAL A 344 5.48 -6.41 -30.05
N SER A 345 5.76 -7.71 -30.12
CA SER A 345 4.78 -8.77 -29.86
C SER A 345 5.37 -9.71 -28.82
N ILE A 346 4.62 -9.93 -27.75
CA ILE A 346 5.04 -10.75 -26.61
C ILE A 346 4.26 -12.05 -26.68
N PHE A 347 4.96 -13.18 -26.73
CA PHE A 347 4.37 -14.51 -26.78
C PHE A 347 4.73 -15.27 -25.51
N HIS A 348 3.72 -15.89 -24.90
CA HIS A 348 3.97 -16.85 -23.83
C HIS A 348 4.35 -18.20 -24.46
N VAL A 349 5.54 -18.71 -24.13
CA VAL A 349 6.06 -19.97 -24.67
C VAL A 349 6.35 -20.95 -23.55
N ASN A 350 6.26 -22.26 -23.85
CA ASN A 350 6.65 -23.30 -22.91
C ASN A 350 8.14 -23.16 -22.57
N ARG A 351 8.53 -23.43 -21.32
CA ARG A 351 9.93 -23.48 -20.87
C ARG A 351 10.80 -24.38 -21.77
N ALA A 352 10.23 -25.45 -22.31
CA ALA A 352 10.89 -26.35 -23.25
C ALA A 352 11.27 -25.70 -24.58
N VAL A 353 10.67 -24.56 -24.94
CA VAL A 353 10.98 -23.75 -26.13
C VAL A 353 11.93 -22.60 -25.77
N ASN A 354 11.91 -22.12 -24.53
CA ASN A 354 12.76 -21.02 -24.06
C ASN A 354 14.04 -21.50 -23.34
N ARG A 355 14.67 -22.57 -23.86
CA ARG A 355 15.74 -23.30 -23.16
C ARG A 355 16.99 -22.46 -22.96
N VAL A 356 17.37 -21.66 -23.96
CA VAL A 356 18.55 -20.80 -23.88
C VAL A 356 18.41 -19.76 -22.75
N ALA A 357 17.30 -19.03 -22.71
CA ALA A 357 17.08 -18.01 -21.66
C ALA A 357 16.99 -18.63 -20.27
N ASP A 358 16.31 -19.78 -20.12
CA ASP A 358 16.21 -20.49 -18.85
C ASP A 358 17.57 -20.96 -18.32
N LYS A 359 18.42 -21.49 -19.20
CA LYS A 359 19.77 -21.90 -18.83
C LYS A 359 20.67 -20.70 -18.51
N LEU A 360 20.58 -19.60 -19.27
CA LEU A 360 21.29 -18.34 -18.96
C LEU A 360 20.89 -17.79 -17.60
N ALA A 361 19.59 -17.74 -17.29
CA ALA A 361 19.09 -17.31 -15.99
C ALA A 361 19.56 -18.24 -14.85
N THR A 362 19.69 -19.54 -15.13
CA THR A 362 20.22 -20.52 -14.16
C THR A 362 21.72 -20.35 -13.93
N MET A 363 22.49 -20.08 -14.98
CA MET A 363 23.91 -19.77 -14.87
C MET A 363 24.15 -18.48 -14.10
N GLY A 364 23.39 -17.43 -14.38
CA GLY A 364 23.46 -16.17 -13.64
C GLY A 364 23.18 -16.34 -12.14
N ARG A 365 22.33 -17.31 -11.75
CA ARG A 365 22.03 -17.61 -10.35
C ARG A 365 23.07 -18.49 -9.65
N THR A 366 23.75 -19.36 -10.38
CA THR A 366 24.57 -20.44 -9.77
C THR A 366 26.07 -20.31 -10.01
N LYS A 367 26.49 -19.59 -11.05
CA LYS A 367 27.89 -19.52 -11.49
C LYS A 367 28.48 -18.10 -11.46
N VAL A 368 27.65 -17.10 -11.23
CA VAL A 368 28.06 -15.70 -11.16
C VAL A 368 27.89 -15.22 -9.73
N ASN A 369 28.95 -14.63 -9.16
CA ASN A 369 28.87 -14.06 -7.82
C ASN A 369 27.90 -12.87 -7.82
N PRO A 370 27.03 -12.75 -6.81
CA PRO A 370 26.15 -11.59 -6.67
C PRO A 370 26.95 -10.28 -6.76
N GLY A 371 26.51 -9.37 -7.63
CA GLY A 371 27.15 -8.07 -7.84
C GLY A 371 28.37 -8.05 -8.76
N GLN A 372 28.84 -9.20 -9.26
CA GLN A 372 29.91 -9.25 -10.27
C GLN A 372 29.34 -9.43 -11.67
N PRO A 373 29.49 -8.44 -12.58
CA PRO A 373 29.11 -8.64 -13.96
C PRO A 373 30.08 -9.60 -14.64
N VAL A 374 29.58 -10.75 -15.10
CA VAL A 374 30.33 -11.67 -15.96
C VAL A 374 29.85 -11.47 -17.38
N LEU A 375 30.75 -10.95 -18.21
CA LEU A 375 30.48 -10.68 -19.62
C LEU A 375 30.84 -11.91 -20.47
N TYR A 376 29.88 -12.34 -21.28
CA TYR A 376 30.06 -13.38 -22.27
C TYR A 376 30.03 -12.73 -23.66
N LEU A 377 31.18 -12.67 -24.33
CA LEU A 377 31.27 -12.21 -25.72
C LEU A 377 30.76 -13.24 -26.74
N TYR A 378 30.70 -14.50 -26.31
CA TYR A 378 30.15 -15.64 -27.04
C TYR A 378 29.25 -16.44 -26.09
N PRO A 379 28.26 -17.21 -26.59
CA PRO A 379 27.47 -18.10 -25.76
C PRO A 379 28.42 -18.97 -24.90
N PRO A 380 28.17 -19.12 -23.59
CA PRO A 380 28.96 -20.02 -22.76
C PRO A 380 29.03 -21.42 -23.41
N ALA A 381 30.18 -22.09 -23.33
CA ALA A 381 30.40 -23.37 -24.02
C ALA A 381 29.31 -24.41 -23.71
N GLU A 382 28.79 -24.39 -22.49
CA GLU A 382 27.72 -25.27 -22.00
C GLU A 382 26.34 -25.00 -22.62
N LEU A 383 26.18 -23.84 -23.25
CA LEU A 383 24.97 -23.39 -23.93
C LEU A 383 25.11 -23.38 -25.44
N PHE A 384 26.32 -23.54 -25.97
CA PHE A 384 26.60 -23.36 -27.39
C PHE A 384 25.73 -24.26 -28.28
N GLU A 385 25.60 -25.54 -27.94
CA GLU A 385 24.76 -26.50 -28.69
C GLU A 385 23.27 -26.11 -28.67
N ALA A 386 22.75 -25.69 -27.51
CA ALA A 386 21.35 -25.28 -27.39
C ALA A 386 21.09 -23.93 -28.07
N TYR A 387 22.07 -23.04 -28.08
CA TYR A 387 22.03 -21.77 -28.78
C TYR A 387 22.08 -21.98 -30.29
N ALA A 388 22.98 -22.85 -30.76
CA ALA A 388 23.14 -23.20 -32.17
C ALA A 388 21.91 -23.92 -32.73
N SER A 389 21.24 -24.76 -31.94
CA SER A 389 19.98 -25.41 -32.35
C SER A 389 18.78 -24.47 -32.44
N ASP A 390 18.80 -23.36 -31.70
CA ASP A 390 17.72 -22.37 -31.67
C ASP A 390 17.90 -21.26 -32.73
N ILE A 391 19.10 -21.15 -33.33
CA ILE A 391 19.30 -20.33 -34.52
C ILE A 391 18.67 -21.10 -35.69
N PRO A 392 17.61 -20.59 -36.33
CA PRO A 392 17.12 -21.19 -37.57
C PRO A 392 18.30 -21.27 -38.52
N GLU A 393 18.51 -22.42 -39.17
CA GLU A 393 19.48 -22.55 -40.26
C GLU A 393 19.45 -21.24 -41.05
N MET A 394 20.54 -20.46 -40.99
CA MET A 394 20.64 -19.29 -41.82
C MET A 394 20.54 -19.82 -43.24
N VAL A 395 19.34 -19.66 -43.80
CA VAL A 395 18.97 -19.97 -45.17
C VAL A 395 20.16 -19.59 -46.03
N GLY A 396 20.71 -20.58 -46.73
CA GLY A 396 21.83 -20.37 -47.64
C GLY A 396 21.58 -19.11 -48.47
N ILE A 397 22.49 -18.15 -48.34
CA ILE A 397 22.73 -17.10 -49.32
C ILE A 397 24.05 -17.43 -49.99
#